data_AF-A0A533SR62-F1
#
_entry.id   AF-A0A533SR62-F1
#
_cell.length_a   1.000
_cell.length_b   1.000
_cell.length_c   1.000
_cell.angle_alpha   90.00
_cell.angle_beta   90.00
_cell.angle_gamma   90.00
#
_symmetry.space_group_name_H-M   'P 1'
#
loop_
_entity.id
_entity.type
_entity.pdbx_description
1 polymer ?
#
loop_
_entity_poly.entity_id
_entity_poly.type
_entity_poly.pdbx_seq_one_letter_code
_entity_poly.pdbx_strand_id
1 'polypeptide(L)'
;LDELEKRTARIREAITGGEVPNKLSKQILQAYANLGDKTYVAVRSSGTAEDLAGASFAGQYDTFLDVRGEEAILEAVKKCWASMWTARVTAYRHNRRLEKAATGIAVVVQMMVDAEVAGVMFVGNPMNARADETVINASWGLGEVVVSGSVTPDEYVLGRDLKVKRRQMGSKELRVFRNKKAGKGTVKEAVPAKLREQFTLTDEEAGKLGEMGRKVNDYYGGLPQDIEWARKDGSFYLLQSRPITGVEFTWEEDLDIWPSIPQEEDAIWTRAAADEWWTGAVTPLFWTVRGRWITDGAASSYKPFEMGDMADMRWLKYSRGAVYYNTRMDMLMAQYSLPPSLREPMLRRLHPSQFEEALNAPFDLWRTMKMFATMELVKPAEGSQWGERGAMLFGNPSYLDALRKQRKGGELYEARRQRVKMIIPTDEQLRALGDAEIKQRIETFLQAAGKIAGGGGWAASFLYGPVFQALLEGI
;
A
#
# COMPACT_ATOMS: atom_id res chain seq x y z
N LEU A 1 -37.87 -12.78 9.17
CA LEU A 1 -37.67 -11.65 8.24
C LEU A 1 -38.99 -11.26 7.56
N ASP A 2 -39.76 -12.21 7.06
CA ASP A 2 -41.05 -11.96 6.40
C ASP A 2 -42.07 -11.20 7.25
N GLU A 3 -42.14 -11.51 8.56
CA GLU A 3 -43.01 -10.77 9.47
C GLU A 3 -42.56 -9.32 9.67
N LEU A 4 -41.24 -9.09 9.74
CA LEU A 4 -40.67 -7.73 9.84
C LEU A 4 -40.96 -6.95 8.56
N GLU A 5 -40.83 -7.57 7.39
CA GLU A 5 -41.16 -6.94 6.11
C GLU A 5 -42.65 -6.56 6.05
N LYS A 6 -43.56 -7.46 6.44
CA LYS A 6 -45.00 -7.16 6.50
C LYS A 6 -45.33 -6.02 7.46
N ARG A 7 -44.76 -6.01 8.66
CA ARG A 7 -45.00 -4.95 9.67
C ARG A 7 -44.44 -3.61 9.21
N THR A 8 -43.23 -3.62 8.65
CA THR A 8 -42.59 -2.40 8.16
C THR A 8 -43.26 -1.85 6.90
N ALA A 9 -43.77 -2.71 6.00
CA ALA A 9 -44.56 -2.30 4.84
C ALA A 9 -45.81 -1.49 5.25
N ARG A 10 -46.54 -1.94 6.28
CA ARG A 10 -47.70 -1.18 6.81
C ARG A 10 -47.32 0.22 7.31
N ILE A 11 -46.15 0.37 7.93
CA ILE A 11 -45.66 1.68 8.37
C ILE A 11 -45.34 2.56 7.17
N ARG A 12 -44.67 2.00 6.15
CA ARG A 12 -44.36 2.72 4.92
C ARG A 12 -45.63 3.18 4.19
N GLU A 13 -46.64 2.31 4.08
CA GLU A 13 -47.95 2.63 3.51
C GLU A 13 -48.67 3.73 4.29
N ALA A 14 -48.62 3.71 5.62
CA ALA A 14 -49.20 4.76 6.44
C ALA A 14 -48.51 6.13 6.23
N ILE A 15 -47.18 6.14 6.09
CA ILE A 15 -46.41 7.36 5.82
C ILE A 15 -46.69 7.89 4.42
N THR A 16 -46.68 7.03 3.39
CA THR A 16 -46.91 7.45 2.01
C THR A 16 -48.37 7.82 1.75
N GLY A 17 -49.32 7.18 2.43
CA GLY A 17 -50.75 7.51 2.38
C GLY A 17 -51.13 8.77 3.17
N GLY A 18 -50.29 9.19 4.12
CA GLY A 18 -50.49 10.43 4.88
C GLY A 18 -50.34 11.70 4.03
N GLU A 19 -51.00 12.77 4.48
CA GLU A 19 -50.84 14.11 3.91
C GLU A 19 -49.70 14.86 4.62
N VAL A 20 -48.91 15.60 3.83
CA VAL A 20 -47.90 16.51 4.39
C VAL A 20 -48.64 17.72 4.95
N PRO A 21 -48.41 18.12 6.23
CA PRO A 21 -49.09 19.27 6.81
C PRO A 21 -48.97 20.52 5.93
N ASN A 22 -50.08 21.23 5.73
CA ASN A 22 -50.19 22.38 4.81
C ASN A 22 -49.10 23.46 4.98
N LYS A 23 -48.66 23.68 6.22
CA LYS A 23 -47.57 24.62 6.50
C LYS A 23 -46.24 24.13 5.92
N LEU A 24 -45.94 22.84 6.09
CA LEU A 24 -44.70 22.22 5.63
C LEU A 24 -44.70 22.05 4.11
N SER A 25 -45.82 21.62 3.52
CA SER A 25 -45.92 21.50 2.06
C SER A 25 -45.66 22.85 1.37
N LYS A 26 -46.28 23.94 1.85
CA LYS A 26 -46.00 25.30 1.34
C LYS A 26 -44.53 25.70 1.46
N GLN A 27 -43.87 25.37 2.57
CA GLN A 27 -42.44 25.66 2.75
C GLN A 27 -41.56 24.89 1.78
N ILE A 28 -41.84 23.59 1.57
CA ILE A 28 -41.12 22.74 0.61
C ILE A 28 -41.30 23.28 -0.81
N LEU A 29 -42.54 23.60 -1.20
CA LEU A 29 -42.85 24.08 -2.55
C LEU A 29 -42.26 25.47 -2.81
N GLN A 30 -42.26 26.37 -1.82
CA GLN A 30 -41.59 27.66 -1.94
C GLN A 30 -40.08 27.50 -2.11
N ALA A 31 -39.44 26.62 -1.35
CA ALA A 31 -38.02 26.33 -1.50
C ALA A 31 -37.70 25.71 -2.86
N TYR A 32 -38.56 24.81 -3.35
CA TYR A 32 -38.44 24.23 -4.68
C TYR A 32 -38.57 25.28 -5.79
N ALA A 33 -39.55 26.18 -5.71
CA ALA A 33 -39.72 27.26 -6.67
C ALA A 33 -38.47 28.17 -6.75
N ASN A 34 -37.79 28.38 -5.62
CA ASN A 34 -36.54 29.15 -5.58
C ASN A 34 -35.36 28.47 -6.31
N LEU A 35 -35.43 27.16 -6.59
CA LEU A 35 -34.45 26.44 -7.44
C LEU A 35 -34.71 26.62 -8.94
N GLY A 36 -35.78 27.34 -9.31
CA GLY A 36 -36.18 27.62 -10.68
C GLY A 36 -37.49 26.93 -11.07
N ASP A 37 -38.16 27.53 -12.05
CA ASP A 37 -39.49 27.08 -12.49
C ASP A 37 -39.46 25.67 -13.06
N LYS A 38 -40.10 24.74 -12.33
CA LYS A 38 -40.24 23.32 -12.71
C LYS A 38 -38.90 22.67 -13.05
N THR A 39 -37.85 23.03 -12.31
CA THR A 39 -36.52 22.42 -12.42
C THR A 39 -36.56 20.95 -12.03
N TYR A 40 -35.75 20.12 -12.68
CA TYR A 40 -35.59 18.73 -12.30
C TYR A 40 -34.69 18.61 -11.08
N VAL A 41 -35.08 17.81 -10.10
CA VAL A 41 -34.37 17.64 -8.84
C VAL A 41 -34.10 16.17 -8.52
N ALA A 42 -33.04 15.93 -7.77
CA ALA A 42 -32.80 14.70 -7.03
C ALA A 42 -33.30 14.90 -5.59
N VAL A 43 -34.05 13.93 -5.08
CA VAL A 43 -34.56 13.91 -3.71
C VAL A 43 -33.85 12.78 -2.98
N ARG A 44 -32.94 13.16 -2.07
CA ARG A 44 -32.03 12.25 -1.36
C ARG A 44 -32.40 12.20 0.12
N SER A 45 -32.43 11.00 0.67
CA SER A 45 -32.52 10.76 2.11
C SER A 45 -31.21 11.14 2.79
N SER A 46 -31.29 11.71 3.99
CA SER A 46 -30.15 12.03 4.84
C SER A 46 -30.50 11.75 6.30
N GLY A 47 -30.24 10.52 6.73
CA GLY A 47 -30.45 10.05 8.10
C GLY A 47 -29.37 10.54 9.05
N THR A 48 -29.76 10.94 10.26
CA THR A 48 -28.83 11.45 11.29
C THR A 48 -27.83 10.41 11.80
N ALA A 49 -28.11 9.12 11.55
CA ALA A 49 -27.28 8.00 11.97
C ALA A 49 -26.42 7.44 10.83
N GLU A 50 -26.47 8.03 9.61
CA GLU A 50 -25.78 7.48 8.43
C GLU A 50 -24.25 7.50 8.52
N ASP A 51 -23.73 8.52 9.20
CA ASP A 51 -22.31 8.83 9.31
C ASP A 51 -21.75 8.64 10.73
N LEU A 52 -22.47 7.93 11.60
CA LEU A 52 -21.97 7.63 12.95
C LEU A 52 -20.73 6.73 12.86
N ALA A 53 -19.68 7.08 13.60
CA ALA A 53 -18.45 6.29 13.68
C ALA A 53 -18.75 4.83 14.07
N GLY A 54 -18.51 3.89 13.15
CA GLY A 54 -18.77 2.46 13.32
C GLY A 54 -20.16 1.96 12.84
N ALA A 55 -21.00 2.84 12.29
CA ALA A 55 -22.31 2.51 11.74
C ALA A 55 -22.53 3.20 10.39
N SER A 56 -21.86 2.74 9.33
CA SER A 56 -22.11 3.26 7.97
C SER A 56 -23.42 2.68 7.43
N PHE A 57 -24.48 3.50 7.30
CA PHE A 57 -25.74 3.16 6.62
C PHE A 57 -25.64 3.32 5.09
N ALA A 58 -24.43 3.26 4.53
CA ALA A 58 -24.17 3.53 3.11
C ALA A 58 -25.21 2.86 2.19
N GLY A 59 -25.96 3.68 1.44
CA GLY A 59 -26.87 3.24 0.40
C GLY A 59 -28.11 2.45 0.87
N GLN A 60 -28.55 2.59 2.12
CA GLN A 60 -29.74 1.86 2.62
C GLN A 60 -31.07 2.61 2.50
N TYR A 61 -31.05 3.91 2.26
CA TYR A 61 -32.24 4.73 2.11
C TYR A 61 -32.50 5.10 0.65
N ASP A 62 -33.76 5.38 0.33
CA ASP A 62 -34.17 5.61 -1.05
C ASP A 62 -33.75 6.99 -1.54
N THR A 63 -33.28 7.04 -2.79
CA THR A 63 -33.02 8.27 -3.55
C THR A 63 -33.87 8.28 -4.81
N PHE A 64 -34.50 9.41 -5.10
CA PHE A 64 -35.34 9.59 -6.27
C PHE A 64 -34.70 10.59 -7.22
N LEU A 65 -34.37 10.14 -8.43
CA LEU A 65 -33.76 10.96 -9.48
C LEU A 65 -34.81 11.44 -10.49
N ASP A 66 -34.51 12.54 -11.16
CA ASP A 66 -35.36 13.13 -12.22
C ASP A 66 -36.81 13.43 -11.78
N VAL A 67 -36.95 14.03 -10.59
CA VAL A 67 -38.24 14.46 -10.04
C VAL A 67 -38.57 15.88 -10.51
N ARG A 68 -39.83 16.12 -10.90
CA ARG A 68 -40.30 17.43 -11.35
C ARG A 68 -41.76 17.66 -11.01
N GLY A 69 -42.07 18.88 -10.58
CA GLY A 69 -43.43 19.30 -10.24
C GLY A 69 -43.74 19.13 -8.75
N GLU A 70 -44.68 19.94 -8.29
CA GLU A 70 -45.00 20.09 -6.87
C GLU A 70 -45.48 18.78 -6.23
N GLU A 71 -46.43 18.11 -6.86
CA GLU A 71 -46.99 16.84 -6.38
C GLU A 71 -45.91 15.75 -6.28
N ALA A 72 -45.07 15.63 -7.32
CA ALA A 72 -44.02 14.61 -7.38
C ALA A 72 -42.95 14.82 -6.30
N ILE A 73 -42.65 16.07 -5.95
CA ILE A 73 -41.70 16.39 -4.87
C ILE A 73 -42.26 16.00 -3.52
N LEU A 74 -43.52 16.36 -3.23
CA LEU A 74 -44.16 15.97 -1.98
C LEU A 74 -44.25 14.44 -1.86
N GLU A 75 -44.54 13.75 -2.97
CA GLU A 75 -44.53 12.29 -3.02
C GLU A 75 -43.14 11.71 -2.75
N ALA A 76 -42.09 12.23 -3.41
CA ALA A 76 -40.71 11.78 -3.23
C ALA A 76 -40.22 12.02 -1.79
N VAL A 77 -40.53 13.17 -1.18
CA VAL A 77 -40.21 13.47 0.22
C VAL A 77 -40.86 12.46 1.16
N LYS A 78 -42.16 12.15 0.95
CA LYS A 78 -42.85 11.10 1.75
C LYS A 78 -42.20 9.74 1.58
N LYS A 79 -41.79 9.37 0.36
CA LYS A 79 -41.10 8.11 0.12
C LYS A 79 -39.73 8.07 0.80
N CYS A 80 -38.97 9.17 0.81
CA CYS A 80 -37.73 9.25 1.60
C CYS A 80 -37.98 9.04 3.09
N TRP A 81 -39.02 9.65 3.68
CA TRP A 81 -39.40 9.40 5.08
C TRP A 81 -39.79 7.94 5.32
N ALA A 82 -40.54 7.34 4.40
CA ALA A 82 -40.93 5.94 4.48
C ALA A 82 -39.73 4.98 4.37
N SER A 83 -38.69 5.34 3.62
CA SER A 83 -37.49 4.51 3.45
C SER A 83 -36.75 4.21 4.77
N MET A 84 -37.00 5.01 5.82
CA MET A 84 -36.49 4.74 7.17
C MET A 84 -37.04 3.46 7.80
N TRP A 85 -38.14 2.96 7.26
CA TRP A 85 -38.86 1.80 7.74
C TRP A 85 -38.82 0.66 6.73
N THR A 86 -37.68 0.42 6.07
CA THR A 86 -37.45 -0.88 5.39
C THR A 86 -37.08 -1.95 6.42
N ALA A 87 -37.33 -3.23 6.14
CA ALA A 87 -36.93 -4.29 7.07
C ALA A 87 -35.42 -4.30 7.32
N ARG A 88 -34.61 -3.99 6.29
CA ARG A 88 -33.15 -3.91 6.39
C ARG A 88 -32.71 -2.80 7.37
N VAL A 89 -33.18 -1.57 7.17
CA VAL A 89 -32.87 -0.43 8.04
C VAL A 89 -33.34 -0.68 9.47
N THR A 90 -34.54 -1.24 9.63
CA THR A 90 -35.13 -1.53 10.95
C THR A 90 -34.34 -2.60 11.70
N ALA A 91 -34.01 -3.71 11.04
CA ALA A 91 -33.22 -4.79 11.65
C ALA A 91 -31.82 -4.31 12.03
N TYR A 92 -31.17 -3.53 11.16
CA TYR A 92 -29.85 -2.97 11.43
C TYR A 92 -29.86 -2.04 12.65
N ARG A 93 -30.84 -1.12 12.73
CA ARG A 93 -31.02 -0.22 13.88
C ARG A 93 -31.19 -0.98 15.20
N HIS A 94 -32.00 -2.03 15.18
CA HIS A 94 -32.22 -2.88 16.35
C HIS A 94 -30.93 -3.60 16.77
N ASN A 95 -30.22 -4.24 15.83
CA ASN A 95 -28.98 -4.95 16.10
C ASN A 95 -27.87 -4.03 16.65
N ARG A 96 -27.83 -2.77 16.22
CA ARG A 96 -26.86 -1.76 16.69
C ARG A 96 -27.35 -0.98 17.92
N ARG A 97 -28.53 -1.30 18.46
CA ARG A 97 -29.15 -0.62 19.61
C ARG A 97 -29.30 0.90 19.40
N LEU A 98 -29.50 1.33 18.14
CA LEU A 98 -29.66 2.73 17.73
C LEU A 98 -31.11 3.22 17.84
N GLU A 99 -31.92 2.58 18.67
CA GLU A 99 -33.37 2.81 18.77
C GLU A 99 -33.69 4.27 19.16
N LYS A 100 -32.84 4.88 20.01
CA LYS A 100 -32.98 6.26 20.49
C LYS A 100 -32.23 7.31 19.65
N ALA A 101 -31.26 6.90 18.83
CA ALA A 101 -30.37 7.82 18.10
C ALA A 101 -30.89 8.25 16.72
N ALA A 102 -31.84 7.51 16.14
CA ALA A 102 -32.40 7.74 14.81
C ALA A 102 -33.84 8.29 14.91
N THR A 103 -33.98 9.50 15.46
CA THR A 103 -35.27 10.16 15.68
C THR A 103 -35.77 10.95 14.46
N GLY A 104 -34.91 11.24 13.48
CA GLY A 104 -35.30 12.00 12.29
C GLY A 104 -34.50 11.64 11.05
N ILE A 105 -35.13 11.85 9.89
CA ILE A 105 -34.51 11.78 8.58
C ILE A 105 -34.74 13.12 7.90
N ALA A 106 -33.65 13.77 7.49
CA ALA A 106 -33.72 14.93 6.62
C ALA A 106 -33.87 14.47 5.16
N VAL A 107 -34.40 15.35 4.33
CA VAL A 107 -34.52 15.12 2.89
C VAL A 107 -33.87 16.27 2.17
N VAL A 108 -32.86 15.96 1.36
CA VAL A 108 -32.14 16.92 0.54
C VAL A 108 -32.82 16.97 -0.84
N VAL A 109 -33.25 18.17 -1.24
CA VAL A 109 -33.77 18.43 -2.59
C VAL A 109 -32.72 19.24 -3.33
N GLN A 110 -32.07 18.62 -4.30
CA GLN A 110 -30.92 19.17 -5.03
C GLN A 110 -31.25 19.26 -6.53
N MET A 111 -30.79 20.31 -7.21
CA MET A 111 -30.92 20.37 -8.67
C MET A 111 -30.27 19.16 -9.34
N MET A 112 -30.97 18.58 -10.31
CA MET A 112 -30.51 17.39 -11.03
C MET A 112 -29.49 17.77 -12.09
N VAL A 113 -28.33 17.10 -12.08
CA VAL A 113 -27.35 17.18 -13.17
C VAL A 113 -27.70 16.12 -14.22
N ASP A 114 -27.98 16.56 -15.45
CA ASP A 114 -28.15 15.65 -16.61
C ASP A 114 -26.77 15.20 -17.09
N ALA A 115 -26.16 14.28 -16.34
CA ALA A 115 -24.76 13.92 -16.48
C ALA A 115 -24.50 13.04 -17.71
N GLU A 116 -23.42 13.35 -18.43
CA GLU A 116 -22.85 12.51 -19.49
C GLU A 116 -21.94 11.43 -18.92
N VAL A 117 -21.24 11.77 -17.84
CA VAL A 117 -20.32 10.91 -17.10
C VAL A 117 -20.52 11.22 -15.62
N ALA A 118 -20.53 10.20 -14.78
CA ALA A 118 -20.60 10.37 -13.34
C ALA A 118 -19.89 9.21 -12.64
N GLY A 119 -19.65 9.39 -11.35
CA GLY A 119 -19.05 8.34 -10.56
C GLY A 119 -18.67 8.78 -9.16
N VAL A 120 -17.67 8.11 -8.61
CA VAL A 120 -17.16 8.33 -7.26
C VAL A 120 -15.67 8.61 -7.30
N MET A 121 -15.20 9.43 -6.37
CA MET A 121 -13.79 9.78 -6.21
C MET A 121 -13.41 9.62 -4.74
N PHE A 122 -12.38 8.81 -4.49
CA PHE A 122 -11.79 8.64 -3.18
C PHE A 122 -10.49 9.44 -3.12
N VAL A 123 -10.47 10.50 -2.31
CA VAL A 123 -9.26 11.26 -2.01
C VAL A 123 -8.57 10.53 -0.87
N GLY A 124 -7.62 9.67 -1.22
CA GLY A 124 -7.11 8.57 -0.40
C GLY A 124 -7.60 7.24 -0.97
N ASN A 125 -6.67 6.38 -1.40
CA ASN A 125 -6.94 5.07 -1.99
C ASN A 125 -7.27 4.02 -0.90
N PRO A 126 -8.54 3.57 -0.81
CA PRO A 126 -8.96 2.64 0.23
C PRO A 126 -8.45 1.21 -0.01
N MET A 127 -8.03 0.87 -1.24
CA MET A 127 -7.61 -0.50 -1.59
C MET A 127 -6.22 -0.84 -1.06
N ASN A 128 -5.35 0.15 -0.94
CA ASN A 128 -3.98 0.01 -0.42
C ASN A 128 -3.71 0.91 0.79
N ALA A 129 -4.76 1.57 1.31
CA ALA A 129 -4.71 2.50 2.44
C ALA A 129 -3.75 3.69 2.23
N ARG A 130 -3.48 4.11 0.99
CA ARG A 130 -2.61 5.26 0.69
C ARG A 130 -3.41 6.54 0.68
N ALA A 131 -3.08 7.50 1.53
CA ALA A 131 -3.78 8.79 1.61
C ALA A 131 -3.37 9.80 0.52
N ASP A 132 -2.23 9.56 -0.11
CA ASP A 132 -1.62 10.40 -1.15
C ASP A 132 -2.04 10.02 -2.58
N GLU A 133 -2.81 8.94 -2.73
CA GLU A 133 -3.42 8.54 -4.00
C GLU A 133 -4.88 8.92 -4.05
N THR A 134 -5.33 9.44 -5.19
CA THR A 134 -6.77 9.66 -5.45
C THR A 134 -7.26 8.64 -6.46
N VAL A 135 -8.33 7.92 -6.13
CA VAL A 135 -8.95 6.94 -7.03
C VAL A 135 -10.25 7.49 -7.57
N ILE A 136 -10.39 7.58 -8.89
CA ILE A 136 -11.60 8.03 -9.56
C ILE A 136 -12.20 6.85 -10.30
N ASN A 137 -13.45 6.52 -9.98
CA ASN A 137 -14.27 5.58 -10.72
C ASN A 137 -15.30 6.33 -11.54
N ALA A 138 -15.36 6.08 -12.85
CA ALA A 138 -16.21 6.83 -13.77
C ALA A 138 -16.98 5.89 -14.73
N SER A 139 -18.25 6.20 -14.97
CA SER A 139 -19.07 5.51 -15.98
C SER A 139 -19.94 6.51 -16.75
N TRP A 140 -20.47 6.07 -17.89
CA TRP A 140 -21.36 6.87 -18.74
C TRP A 140 -22.74 7.05 -18.09
N GLY A 141 -23.29 8.26 -18.23
CA GLY A 141 -24.62 8.64 -17.72
C GLY A 141 -24.61 9.06 -16.24
N LEU A 142 -25.75 8.83 -15.58
CA LEU A 142 -25.96 9.14 -14.18
C LEU A 142 -25.22 8.15 -13.26
N GLY A 143 -24.76 8.65 -12.11
CA GLY A 143 -23.90 7.90 -11.18
C GLY A 143 -24.55 6.70 -10.49
N GLU A 144 -25.86 6.49 -10.65
CA GLU A 144 -26.62 5.38 -10.06
C GLU A 144 -25.94 4.04 -10.29
N VAL A 145 -25.42 3.80 -11.51
CA VAL A 145 -24.81 2.51 -11.90
C VAL A 145 -23.48 2.23 -11.20
N VAL A 146 -22.74 3.27 -10.83
CA VAL A 146 -21.46 3.16 -10.14
C VAL A 146 -21.72 2.93 -8.65
N VAL A 147 -22.60 3.71 -8.05
CA VAL A 147 -22.94 3.63 -6.62
C VAL A 147 -23.63 2.30 -6.29
N SER A 148 -24.46 1.77 -7.19
CA SER A 148 -25.11 0.46 -7.01
C SER A 148 -24.19 -0.73 -7.29
N GLY A 149 -22.98 -0.50 -7.82
CA GLY A 149 -22.06 -1.57 -8.25
C GLY A 149 -22.61 -2.42 -9.40
N SER A 150 -23.55 -1.89 -10.20
CA SER A 150 -24.19 -2.65 -11.28
C SER A 150 -23.33 -2.74 -12.55
N VAL A 151 -22.25 -1.98 -12.64
CA VAL A 151 -21.30 -2.01 -13.76
C VAL A 151 -19.87 -1.93 -13.23
N THR A 152 -18.91 -2.39 -14.02
CA THR A 152 -17.49 -2.11 -13.79
C THR A 152 -17.15 -0.77 -14.44
N PRO A 153 -16.88 0.30 -13.66
CA PRO A 153 -16.50 1.62 -14.19
C PRO A 153 -15.05 1.63 -14.68
N ASP A 154 -14.66 2.69 -15.38
CA ASP A 154 -13.23 2.99 -15.56
C ASP A 154 -12.63 3.44 -14.23
N GLU A 155 -11.41 3.01 -13.95
CA GLU A 155 -10.63 3.42 -12.77
C GLU A 155 -9.44 4.28 -13.21
N TYR A 156 -9.23 5.40 -12.54
CA TYR A 156 -8.05 6.26 -12.69
C TYR A 156 -7.42 6.45 -11.31
N VAL A 157 -6.13 6.16 -11.20
CA VAL A 157 -5.34 6.40 -9.99
C VAL A 157 -4.44 7.59 -10.23
N LEU A 158 -4.65 8.65 -9.47
CA LEU A 158 -3.85 9.86 -9.48
C LEU A 158 -2.83 9.82 -8.34
N GLY A 159 -1.62 10.28 -8.63
CA GLY A 159 -0.62 10.56 -7.60
C GLY A 159 -0.89 11.86 -6.84
N ARG A 160 -0.01 12.19 -5.91
CA ARG A 160 -0.04 13.45 -5.15
C ARG A 160 0.05 14.70 -6.03
N ASP A 161 0.71 14.59 -7.18
CA ASP A 161 0.82 15.64 -8.19
C ASP A 161 -0.44 15.76 -9.08
N LEU A 162 -1.47 14.96 -8.79
CA LEU A 162 -2.74 14.86 -9.49
C LEU A 162 -2.63 14.41 -10.95
N LYS A 163 -1.50 13.78 -11.33
CA LYS A 163 -1.35 13.13 -12.62
C LYS A 163 -1.76 11.67 -12.54
N VAL A 164 -2.31 11.17 -13.65
CA VAL A 164 -2.70 9.77 -13.79
C VAL A 164 -1.44 8.88 -13.76
N LYS A 165 -1.30 8.07 -12.71
CA LYS A 165 -0.30 7.00 -12.62
C LYS A 165 -0.75 5.76 -13.39
N ARG A 166 -2.03 5.43 -13.27
CA ARG A 166 -2.63 4.22 -13.84
C ARG A 166 -4.07 4.50 -14.24
N ARG A 167 -4.49 3.88 -15.35
CA ARG A 167 -5.90 3.79 -15.75
C ARG A 167 -6.25 2.36 -16.10
N GLN A 168 -7.44 1.93 -15.73
CA GLN A 168 -7.99 0.62 -16.04
C GLN A 168 -9.38 0.79 -16.67
N MET A 169 -9.58 0.16 -17.83
CA MET A 169 -10.83 0.27 -18.56
C MET A 169 -11.87 -0.69 -17.98
N GLY A 170 -13.04 -0.16 -17.66
CA GLY A 170 -14.20 -0.93 -17.23
C GLY A 170 -15.07 -1.39 -18.40
N SER A 171 -15.88 -2.43 -18.18
CA SER A 171 -16.81 -2.96 -19.18
C SER A 171 -17.92 -1.97 -19.56
N LYS A 172 -18.35 -1.13 -18.61
CA LYS A 172 -19.35 -0.06 -18.78
C LYS A 172 -20.56 -0.50 -19.61
N GLU A 173 -21.11 -1.68 -19.33
CA GLU A 173 -22.12 -2.32 -20.19
C GLU A 173 -23.47 -1.60 -20.19
N LEU A 174 -23.80 -0.94 -19.09
CA LEU A 174 -25.07 -0.26 -18.89
C LEU A 174 -24.84 1.21 -18.50
N ARG A 175 -25.75 2.08 -18.96
CA ARG A 175 -25.85 3.46 -18.51
C ARG A 175 -27.26 3.81 -18.12
N VAL A 176 -27.39 4.77 -17.20
CA VAL A 176 -28.67 5.32 -16.74
C VAL A 176 -28.74 6.79 -17.15
N PHE A 177 -29.88 7.22 -17.68
CA PHE A 177 -30.10 8.60 -18.09
C PHE A 177 -31.52 9.03 -17.77
N ARG A 178 -31.78 10.34 -17.87
CA ARG A 178 -33.09 10.92 -17.58
C ARG A 178 -34.11 10.52 -18.65
N ASN A 179 -35.33 10.17 -18.23
CA ASN A 179 -36.39 9.80 -19.16
C ASN A 179 -37.06 11.04 -19.78
N LYS A 180 -36.40 11.64 -20.78
CA LYS A 180 -36.89 12.85 -21.46
C LYS A 180 -38.26 12.66 -22.13
N LYS A 181 -38.62 11.44 -22.53
CA LYS A 181 -39.92 11.12 -23.16
C LYS A 181 -41.06 11.12 -22.14
N ALA A 182 -40.87 10.46 -21.00
CA ALA A 182 -41.88 10.44 -19.93
C ALA A 182 -41.89 11.72 -19.09
N GLY A 183 -40.82 12.53 -19.18
CA GLY A 183 -40.65 13.77 -18.43
C GLY A 183 -40.42 13.55 -16.93
N LYS A 184 -40.20 12.31 -16.49
CA LYS A 184 -39.92 11.90 -15.11
C LYS A 184 -39.17 10.56 -15.05
N GLY A 185 -38.32 10.39 -14.04
CA GLY A 185 -37.61 9.15 -13.74
C GLY A 185 -36.43 8.84 -14.67
N THR A 186 -35.84 7.66 -14.52
CA THR A 186 -34.64 7.26 -15.27
C THR A 186 -34.90 6.07 -16.18
N VAL A 187 -34.07 5.92 -17.22
CA VAL A 187 -34.07 4.77 -18.13
C VAL A 187 -32.69 4.14 -18.12
N LYS A 188 -32.65 2.80 -18.14
CA LYS A 188 -31.42 2.02 -18.27
C LYS A 188 -31.30 1.53 -19.72
N GLU A 189 -30.12 1.63 -20.30
CA GLU A 189 -29.84 1.08 -21.62
C GLU A 189 -28.41 0.54 -21.73
N ALA A 190 -28.19 -0.34 -22.70
CA ALA A 190 -26.86 -0.84 -23.02
C ALA A 190 -26.00 0.27 -23.64
N VAL A 191 -24.76 0.38 -23.20
CA VAL A 191 -23.80 1.32 -23.77
C VAL A 191 -23.39 0.83 -25.16
N PRO A 192 -23.37 1.70 -26.20
CA PRO A 192 -22.84 1.35 -27.51
C PRO A 192 -21.40 0.81 -27.42
N ALA A 193 -21.06 -0.23 -28.19
CA ALA A 193 -19.73 -0.87 -28.13
C ALA A 193 -18.57 0.14 -28.27
N LYS A 194 -18.70 1.09 -29.21
CA LYS A 194 -17.71 2.16 -29.41
C LYS A 194 -17.43 3.01 -28.16
N LEU A 195 -18.43 3.22 -27.30
CA LEU A 195 -18.26 3.99 -26.06
C LEU A 195 -17.72 3.13 -24.91
N ARG A 196 -17.90 1.80 -24.97
CA ARG A 196 -17.32 0.89 -23.95
C ARG A 196 -15.80 0.82 -24.07
N GLU A 197 -15.30 0.86 -25.31
CA GLU A 197 -13.87 0.84 -25.65
C GLU A 197 -13.17 2.19 -25.44
N GLN A 198 -13.86 3.19 -24.89
CA GLN A 198 -13.32 4.52 -24.60
C GLN A 198 -13.27 4.75 -23.10
N PHE A 199 -12.20 5.40 -22.66
CA PHE A 199 -12.12 5.98 -21.32
C PHE A 199 -13.10 7.14 -21.21
N THR A 200 -13.85 7.15 -20.13
CA THR A 200 -14.87 8.15 -19.77
C THR A 200 -14.30 9.54 -19.49
N LEU A 201 -13.03 9.63 -19.10
CA LEU A 201 -12.31 10.86 -18.81
C LEU A 201 -10.95 10.86 -19.51
N THR A 202 -10.51 12.03 -19.93
CA THR A 202 -9.11 12.27 -20.28
C THR A 202 -8.25 12.42 -19.03
N ASP A 203 -6.93 12.24 -19.16
CA ASP A 203 -6.01 12.40 -18.03
C ASP A 203 -6.04 13.84 -17.47
N GLU A 204 -6.26 14.85 -18.33
CA GLU A 204 -6.42 16.25 -17.91
C GLU A 204 -7.72 16.46 -17.14
N GLU A 205 -8.84 15.88 -17.59
CA GLU A 205 -10.11 15.91 -16.87
C GLU A 205 -10.03 15.21 -15.52
N ALA A 206 -9.36 14.06 -15.45
CA ALA A 206 -9.13 13.34 -14.20
C ALA A 206 -8.30 14.20 -13.23
N GLY A 207 -7.24 14.87 -13.69
CA GLY A 207 -6.46 15.81 -12.89
C GLY A 207 -7.30 16.98 -12.36
N LYS A 208 -8.13 17.61 -13.21
CA LYS A 208 -9.05 18.71 -12.80
C LYS A 208 -10.04 18.25 -11.73
N LEU A 209 -10.60 17.05 -11.87
CA LEU A 209 -11.49 16.47 -10.86
C LEU A 209 -10.72 16.17 -9.56
N GLY A 210 -9.51 15.64 -9.65
CA GLY A 210 -8.62 15.43 -8.51
C GLY A 210 -8.31 16.72 -7.75
N GLU A 211 -8.12 17.85 -8.44
CA GLU A 211 -7.96 19.16 -7.79
C GLU A 211 -9.19 19.57 -6.99
N MET A 212 -10.40 19.32 -7.51
CA MET A 212 -11.64 19.56 -6.76
C MET A 212 -11.71 18.66 -5.53
N GLY A 213 -11.37 17.38 -5.67
CA GLY A 213 -11.30 16.44 -4.55
C GLY A 213 -10.35 16.90 -3.46
N ARG A 214 -9.13 17.33 -3.84
CA ARG A 214 -8.14 17.85 -2.89
C ARG A 214 -8.66 19.06 -2.11
N LYS A 215 -9.36 20.00 -2.78
CA LYS A 215 -9.99 21.15 -2.11
C LYS A 215 -11.02 20.73 -1.07
N VAL A 216 -11.82 19.70 -1.36
CA VAL A 216 -12.79 19.15 -0.41
C VAL A 216 -12.08 18.48 0.77
N ASN A 217 -11.07 17.65 0.49
CA ASN A 217 -10.25 17.03 1.52
C ASN A 217 -9.59 18.06 2.45
N ASP A 218 -9.01 19.13 1.89
CA ASP A 218 -8.41 20.24 2.65
C ASP A 218 -9.45 20.96 3.51
N TYR A 219 -10.66 21.20 2.97
CA TYR A 219 -11.78 21.79 3.72
C TYR A 219 -12.18 20.95 4.94
N TYR A 220 -12.12 19.62 4.83
CA TYR A 220 -12.38 18.69 5.93
C TYR A 220 -11.13 18.36 6.76
N GLY A 221 -10.10 19.21 6.75
CA GLY A 221 -8.92 19.09 7.61
C GLY A 221 -7.92 18.03 7.17
N GLY A 222 -7.93 17.64 5.90
CA GLY A 222 -7.01 16.66 5.32
C GLY A 222 -7.44 15.21 5.51
N LEU A 223 -8.67 14.96 5.98
CA LEU A 223 -9.19 13.60 6.18
C LEU A 223 -9.72 13.01 4.86
N PRO A 224 -9.34 11.78 4.49
CA PRO A 224 -9.77 11.14 3.25
C PRO A 224 -11.29 11.16 3.03
N GLN A 225 -11.69 11.52 1.81
CA GLN A 225 -13.09 11.74 1.43
C GLN A 225 -13.52 10.81 0.31
N ASP A 226 -14.75 10.29 0.41
CA ASP A 226 -15.51 9.65 -0.67
C ASP A 226 -16.50 10.67 -1.24
N ILE A 227 -16.35 10.99 -2.52
CA ILE A 227 -17.04 12.10 -3.19
C ILE A 227 -17.79 11.56 -4.40
N GLU A 228 -19.12 11.75 -4.42
CA GLU A 228 -19.91 11.54 -5.64
C GLU A 228 -19.81 12.78 -6.54
N TRP A 229 -19.66 12.56 -7.84
CA TRP A 229 -19.53 13.64 -8.81
C TRP A 229 -20.23 13.32 -10.13
N ALA A 230 -20.50 14.38 -10.89
CA ALA A 230 -21.05 14.30 -12.24
C ALA A 230 -20.36 15.30 -13.16
N ARG A 231 -20.32 14.99 -14.46
CA ARG A 231 -19.82 15.84 -15.53
C ARG A 231 -20.92 16.09 -16.55
N LYS A 232 -21.12 17.35 -16.91
CA LYS A 232 -22.07 17.79 -17.93
C LYS A 232 -21.47 18.97 -18.68
N ASP A 233 -21.51 18.93 -20.02
CA ASP A 233 -21.00 20.01 -20.88
C ASP A 233 -19.55 20.41 -20.52
N GLY A 234 -18.71 19.41 -20.20
CA GLY A 234 -17.31 19.60 -19.77
C GLY A 234 -17.10 20.17 -18.36
N SER A 235 -18.17 20.47 -17.62
CA SER A 235 -18.11 20.99 -16.25
C SER A 235 -18.36 19.91 -15.21
N PHE A 236 -17.60 19.93 -14.12
CA PHE A 236 -17.74 19.00 -13.01
C PHE A 236 -18.61 19.58 -11.89
N TYR A 237 -19.43 18.71 -11.29
CA TYR A 237 -20.31 19.00 -10.18
C TYR A 237 -20.07 17.97 -9.09
N LEU A 238 -19.83 18.42 -7.86
CA LEU A 238 -19.76 17.55 -6.70
C LEU A 238 -21.17 17.40 -6.12
N LEU A 239 -21.60 16.16 -5.93
CA LEU A 239 -22.97 15.84 -5.54
C LEU A 239 -23.07 15.52 -4.06
N GLN A 240 -22.06 14.84 -3.52
CA GLN A 240 -21.97 14.42 -2.12
C GLN A 240 -20.50 14.26 -1.73
N SER A 241 -20.19 14.47 -0.44
CA SER A 241 -18.89 14.15 0.16
C SER A 241 -19.13 13.52 1.53
N ARG A 242 -18.34 12.52 1.88
CA ARG A 242 -18.35 11.89 3.21
C ARG A 242 -16.95 11.38 3.59
N PRO A 243 -16.61 11.30 4.88
CA PRO A 243 -15.34 10.74 5.30
C PRO A 243 -15.26 9.25 4.98
N ILE A 244 -14.09 8.78 4.55
CA ILE A 244 -13.84 7.35 4.39
C ILE A 244 -13.62 6.73 5.77
N THR A 245 -14.50 5.82 6.18
CA THR A 245 -14.43 5.13 7.47
C THR A 245 -14.01 3.66 7.29
N GLY A 246 -13.29 3.10 8.26
CA GLY A 246 -12.92 1.68 8.25
C GLY A 246 -11.61 1.37 7.53
N VAL A 247 -10.87 2.39 7.08
CA VAL A 247 -9.53 2.27 6.51
C VAL A 247 -8.55 3.07 7.38
N GLU A 248 -7.49 2.43 7.84
CA GLU A 248 -6.37 3.10 8.51
C GLU A 248 -5.37 3.60 7.46
N PHE A 249 -5.61 4.82 6.98
CA PHE A 249 -4.79 5.44 5.95
C PHE A 249 -3.35 5.72 6.40
N THR A 250 -2.44 5.64 5.43
CA THR A 250 -1.00 5.88 5.54
C THR A 250 -0.61 7.00 4.59
N TRP A 251 0.33 7.86 4.99
CA TRP A 251 0.80 9.01 4.21
C TRP A 251 2.23 8.78 3.69
N GLU A 252 2.50 7.56 3.25
CA GLU A 252 3.85 6.99 3.19
C GLU A 252 4.45 6.86 1.78
N GLU A 253 3.85 7.41 0.71
CA GLU A 253 4.60 7.52 -0.57
C GLU A 253 5.72 8.53 -0.45
N ASP A 254 6.71 8.33 -1.32
CA ASP A 254 7.84 9.22 -1.55
C ASP A 254 8.81 9.35 -0.37
N LEU A 255 8.69 8.48 0.64
CA LEU A 255 9.70 8.35 1.68
C LEU A 255 11.00 7.76 1.12
N ASP A 256 10.89 6.86 0.14
CA ASP A 256 12.00 6.28 -0.59
C ASP A 256 12.35 7.18 -1.79
N ILE A 257 13.09 8.26 -1.55
CA ILE A 257 13.52 9.22 -2.60
C ILE A 257 14.63 8.66 -3.52
N TRP A 258 14.93 7.37 -3.42
CA TRP A 258 15.94 6.64 -4.21
C TRP A 258 15.25 5.68 -5.17
N PRO A 259 15.95 5.14 -6.20
CA PRO A 259 15.34 4.28 -7.20
C PRO A 259 14.50 3.18 -6.56
N SER A 260 13.23 3.07 -6.99
CA SER A 260 12.31 2.07 -6.50
C SER A 260 12.82 0.69 -6.89
N ILE A 261 13.38 -0.03 -5.93
CA ILE A 261 13.65 -1.45 -6.10
C ILE A 261 12.30 -2.17 -6.04
N PRO A 262 11.91 -2.93 -7.08
CA PRO A 262 10.62 -3.64 -7.09
C PRO A 262 10.46 -4.48 -5.82
N GLN A 263 9.28 -4.41 -5.23
CA GLN A 263 8.93 -5.25 -4.09
C GLN A 263 8.45 -6.60 -4.63
N GLU A 264 9.01 -7.69 -4.11
CA GLU A 264 8.49 -9.05 -4.34
C GLU A 264 7.11 -9.20 -3.66
N GLU A 265 6.12 -9.73 -4.38
CA GLU A 265 4.72 -9.83 -3.91
C GLU A 265 4.58 -10.74 -2.68
N ASP A 266 5.45 -11.72 -2.52
CA ASP A 266 5.49 -12.72 -1.46
C ASP A 266 6.55 -12.43 -0.37
N ALA A 267 7.14 -11.23 -0.37
CA ALA A 267 8.14 -10.83 0.62
C ALA A 267 7.58 -10.84 2.04
N ILE A 268 8.28 -11.54 2.95
CA ILE A 268 7.97 -11.55 4.38
C ILE A 268 8.78 -10.47 5.09
N TRP A 269 8.08 -9.56 5.76
CA TRP A 269 8.64 -8.40 6.43
C TRP A 269 8.61 -8.58 7.95
N THR A 270 9.75 -8.39 8.61
CA THR A 270 9.88 -8.50 10.07
C THR A 270 10.53 -7.28 10.69
N ARG A 271 10.28 -7.04 11.98
CA ARG A 271 10.98 -6.03 12.78
C ARG A 271 12.17 -6.60 13.55
N ALA A 272 12.37 -7.91 13.58
CA ALA A 272 13.36 -8.56 14.45
C ALA A 272 14.78 -8.01 14.28
N ALA A 273 15.24 -7.80 13.03
CA ALA A 273 16.54 -7.19 12.76
C ALA A 273 16.50 -5.66 12.83
N ALA A 274 15.39 -5.06 12.38
CA ALA A 274 15.23 -3.61 12.38
C ALA A 274 15.24 -3.01 13.79
N ASP A 275 14.69 -3.72 14.79
CA ASP A 275 14.66 -3.30 16.19
C ASP A 275 16.07 -3.29 16.84
N GLU A 276 17.03 -4.03 16.28
CA GLU A 276 18.43 -3.97 16.71
C GLU A 276 19.14 -2.70 16.23
N TRP A 277 18.70 -2.15 15.09
CA TRP A 277 19.33 -0.99 14.45
C TRP A 277 18.58 0.32 14.73
N TRP A 278 17.28 0.22 14.97
CA TRP A 278 16.39 1.35 15.21
C TRP A 278 15.45 1.04 16.36
N THR A 279 15.52 1.85 17.41
CA THR A 279 14.65 1.71 18.56
C THR A 279 13.50 2.73 18.48
N GLY A 280 12.28 2.27 18.72
CA GLY A 280 11.09 3.13 18.76
C GLY A 280 10.60 3.59 17.39
N ALA A 281 9.85 4.69 17.39
CA ALA A 281 9.28 5.26 16.17
C ALA A 281 10.34 6.02 15.36
N VAL A 282 10.44 5.70 14.08
CA VAL A 282 11.30 6.33 13.09
C VAL A 282 10.51 7.43 12.39
N THR A 283 11.09 8.63 12.28
CA THR A 283 10.45 9.73 11.55
C THR A 283 10.66 9.59 10.05
N PRO A 284 9.74 10.12 9.21
CA PRO A 284 9.90 10.20 7.76
C PRO A 284 11.27 10.71 7.32
N LEU A 285 11.71 11.86 7.84
CA LEU A 285 13.00 12.46 7.49
C LEU A 285 14.18 11.55 7.85
N PHE A 286 14.14 10.92 9.03
CA PHE A 286 15.19 10.00 9.44
C PHE A 286 15.26 8.81 8.48
N TRP A 287 14.12 8.22 8.12
CA TRP A 287 14.07 7.12 7.17
C TRP A 287 14.60 7.53 5.80
N THR A 288 14.15 8.66 5.26
CA THR A 288 14.56 9.14 3.95
C THR A 288 16.09 9.33 3.82
N VAL A 289 16.76 9.73 4.91
CA VAL A 289 18.23 9.85 4.93
C VAL A 289 18.91 8.52 5.23
N ARG A 290 18.52 7.86 6.33
CA ARG A 290 19.24 6.70 6.85
C ARG A 290 18.92 5.42 6.08
N GLY A 291 17.67 5.22 5.69
CA GLY A 291 17.22 4.09 4.86
C GLY A 291 18.00 4.04 3.55
N ARG A 292 18.17 5.21 2.90
CA ARG A 292 19.00 5.34 1.69
C ARG A 292 20.45 4.91 1.94
N TRP A 293 21.10 5.50 2.94
CA TRP A 293 22.52 5.20 3.21
C TRP A 293 22.78 3.73 3.50
N ILE A 294 21.88 3.09 4.25
CA ILE A 294 21.99 1.67 4.56
C ILE A 294 21.75 0.83 3.29
N THR A 295 20.76 1.18 2.47
CA THR A 295 20.46 0.49 1.21
C THR A 295 21.62 0.60 0.23
N ASP A 296 22.09 1.82 -0.04
CA ASP A 296 23.21 2.11 -0.96
C ASP A 296 24.51 1.44 -0.46
N GLY A 297 24.76 1.49 0.85
CA GLY A 297 25.95 0.90 1.47
C GLY A 297 25.95 -0.63 1.41
N ALA A 298 24.80 -1.26 1.65
CA ALA A 298 24.65 -2.71 1.55
C ALA A 298 24.75 -3.17 0.09
N ALA A 299 24.09 -2.50 -0.85
CA ALA A 299 24.20 -2.82 -2.28
C ALA A 299 25.65 -2.71 -2.78
N SER A 300 26.37 -1.67 -2.36
CA SER A 300 27.80 -1.51 -2.66
C SER A 300 28.66 -2.60 -2.03
N SER A 301 28.22 -3.16 -0.90
CA SER A 301 28.90 -4.27 -0.23
C SER A 301 28.62 -5.59 -0.95
N TYR A 302 27.39 -5.89 -1.38
CA TYR A 302 27.04 -7.19 -1.95
C TYR A 302 27.50 -7.40 -3.41
N LYS A 303 27.51 -6.34 -4.24
CA LYS A 303 27.89 -6.46 -5.67
C LYS A 303 29.27 -7.11 -5.90
N PRO A 304 30.31 -6.77 -5.13
CA PRO A 304 31.62 -7.41 -5.27
C PRO A 304 31.72 -8.86 -4.77
N PHE A 305 30.73 -9.41 -4.07
CA PHE A 305 30.82 -10.73 -3.41
C PHE A 305 29.99 -11.82 -4.08
N GLU A 306 29.68 -11.69 -5.38
CA GLU A 306 28.77 -12.62 -6.09
C GLU A 306 27.39 -12.71 -5.42
N MET A 307 26.98 -11.66 -4.69
CA MET A 307 25.65 -11.50 -4.07
C MET A 307 24.89 -10.34 -4.74
N GLY A 308 25.13 -10.12 -6.03
CA GLY A 308 24.59 -8.99 -6.78
C GLY A 308 23.06 -8.99 -6.85
N ASP A 309 22.46 -10.18 -6.86
CA ASP A 309 21.01 -10.39 -6.71
C ASP A 309 20.47 -9.72 -5.43
N MET A 310 21.14 -9.91 -4.29
CA MET A 310 20.77 -9.26 -3.03
C MET A 310 20.94 -7.74 -3.05
N ALA A 311 21.87 -7.23 -3.87
CA ALA A 311 22.11 -5.80 -3.98
C ALA A 311 20.97 -5.06 -4.71
N ASP A 312 20.25 -5.77 -5.57
CA ASP A 312 19.15 -5.24 -6.36
C ASP A 312 17.78 -5.65 -5.77
N MET A 313 17.75 -6.16 -4.52
CA MET A 313 16.53 -6.52 -3.78
C MET A 313 16.10 -5.41 -2.82
N ARG A 314 14.77 -5.25 -2.66
CA ARG A 314 14.22 -4.36 -1.63
C ARG A 314 14.25 -5.08 -0.29
N TRP A 315 15.17 -4.67 0.56
CA TRP A 315 15.41 -5.35 1.83
C TRP A 315 15.03 -4.57 3.09
N LEU A 316 14.76 -3.28 2.95
CA LEU A 316 14.17 -2.45 4.00
C LEU A 316 12.89 -1.80 3.51
N LYS A 317 11.94 -1.63 4.43
CA LYS A 317 10.66 -0.97 4.19
C LYS A 317 10.27 -0.14 5.40
N TYR A 318 9.93 1.12 5.19
CA TYR A 318 9.26 1.91 6.22
C TYR A 318 7.77 1.67 6.17
N SER A 319 7.16 1.48 7.34
CA SER A 319 5.71 1.57 7.49
C SER A 319 5.29 1.93 8.90
N ARG A 320 4.35 2.87 9.01
CA ARG A 320 3.70 3.35 10.24
C ARG A 320 4.68 3.77 11.33
N GLY A 321 5.74 4.48 10.95
CA GLY A 321 6.78 4.92 11.88
C GLY A 321 7.68 3.78 12.36
N ALA A 322 7.64 2.61 11.75
CA ALA A 322 8.56 1.52 12.00
C ALA A 322 9.31 1.16 10.72
N VAL A 323 10.47 0.53 10.88
CA VAL A 323 11.21 -0.05 9.77
C VAL A 323 11.10 -1.56 9.84
N TYR A 324 10.92 -2.16 8.68
CA TYR A 324 10.81 -3.58 8.46
C TYR A 324 11.95 -4.05 7.57
N TYR A 325 12.34 -5.29 7.79
CA TYR A 325 13.43 -5.99 7.11
C TYR A 325 12.86 -7.18 6.35
N ASN A 326 13.32 -7.40 5.11
CA ASN A 326 12.94 -8.56 4.30
C ASN A 326 13.73 -9.78 4.77
N THR A 327 13.04 -10.80 5.28
CA THR A 327 13.68 -12.02 5.80
C THR A 327 14.42 -12.82 4.73
N ARG A 328 14.09 -12.64 3.44
CA ARG A 328 14.79 -13.28 2.31
C ARG A 328 16.29 -12.97 2.34
N MET A 329 16.69 -11.79 2.81
CA MET A 329 18.11 -11.44 2.94
C MET A 329 18.87 -12.38 3.88
N ASP A 330 18.33 -12.68 5.07
CA ASP A 330 18.99 -13.60 6.02
C ASP A 330 19.08 -15.01 5.45
N MET A 331 18.04 -15.45 4.74
CA MET A 331 18.05 -16.75 4.06
C MET A 331 19.12 -16.82 2.97
N LEU A 332 19.18 -15.83 2.06
CA LEU A 332 20.18 -15.81 1.00
C LEU A 332 21.60 -15.71 1.55
N MET A 333 21.82 -14.87 2.56
CA MET A 333 23.11 -14.81 3.27
C MET A 333 23.52 -16.18 3.81
N ALA A 334 22.61 -16.90 4.47
CA ALA A 334 22.89 -18.22 5.01
C ALA A 334 23.12 -19.27 3.91
N GLN A 335 22.36 -19.24 2.82
CA GLN A 335 22.53 -20.16 1.69
C GLN A 335 23.86 -19.96 0.96
N TYR A 336 24.28 -18.70 0.78
CA TYR A 336 25.49 -18.35 0.05
C TYR A 336 26.77 -18.48 0.87
N SER A 337 26.66 -18.38 2.19
CA SER A 337 27.84 -18.34 3.07
C SER A 337 28.08 -19.65 3.83
N LEU A 338 27.06 -20.49 4.01
CA LEU A 338 27.14 -21.66 4.90
C LEU A 338 26.56 -22.95 4.27
N PRO A 339 27.22 -24.11 4.50
CA PRO A 339 26.64 -25.43 4.22
C PRO A 339 25.36 -25.69 5.06
N PRO A 340 24.43 -26.55 4.60
CA PRO A 340 23.15 -26.82 5.26
C PRO A 340 23.24 -27.11 6.76
N SER A 341 24.22 -27.91 7.17
CA SER A 341 24.44 -28.33 8.57
C SER A 341 24.79 -27.19 9.53
N LEU A 342 25.17 -26.02 9.02
CA LEU A 342 25.62 -24.88 9.82
C LEU A 342 24.70 -23.66 9.72
N ARG A 343 23.62 -23.72 8.95
CA ARG A 343 22.73 -22.56 8.72
C ARG A 343 21.87 -22.22 9.92
N GLU A 344 21.47 -23.22 10.71
CA GLU A 344 20.46 -23.09 11.78
C GLU A 344 20.61 -21.86 12.70
N PRO A 345 21.82 -21.47 13.16
CA PRO A 345 21.99 -20.29 14.01
C PRO A 345 21.65 -18.96 13.32
N MET A 346 21.88 -18.85 12.01
CA MET A 346 21.56 -17.65 11.21
C MET A 346 20.09 -17.58 10.82
N LEU A 347 19.38 -18.71 10.86
CA LEU A 347 17.98 -18.80 10.43
C LEU A 347 16.98 -18.43 11.54
N ARG A 348 17.43 -18.08 12.75
CA ARG A 348 16.56 -17.80 13.91
C ARG A 348 15.60 -16.63 13.73
N ARG A 349 15.88 -15.74 12.77
CA ARG A 349 15.08 -14.54 12.47
C ARG A 349 14.11 -14.75 11.30
N LEU A 350 14.16 -15.92 10.64
CA LEU A 350 13.26 -16.25 9.55
C LEU A 350 11.86 -16.59 10.04
N HIS A 351 10.89 -16.35 9.18
CA HIS A 351 9.56 -16.87 9.40
C HIS A 351 9.57 -18.40 9.30
N PRO A 352 8.82 -19.14 10.14
CA PRO A 352 8.84 -20.60 10.15
C PRO A 352 8.60 -21.25 8.79
N SER A 353 7.78 -20.64 7.93
CA SER A 353 7.50 -21.16 6.59
C SER A 353 8.70 -21.16 5.64
N GLN A 354 9.76 -20.39 5.94
CA GLN A 354 10.97 -20.29 5.11
C GLN A 354 12.09 -21.19 5.63
N PHE A 355 11.92 -21.81 6.80
CA PHE A 355 13.01 -22.49 7.50
C PHE A 355 13.45 -23.77 6.78
N GLU A 356 12.49 -24.60 6.34
CA GLU A 356 12.79 -25.83 5.61
C GLU A 356 13.46 -25.56 4.26
N GLU A 357 13.00 -24.54 3.52
CA GLU A 357 13.61 -24.11 2.27
C GLU A 357 15.06 -23.65 2.51
N ALA A 358 15.28 -22.81 3.52
CA ALA A 358 16.60 -22.28 3.84
C ALA A 358 17.60 -23.37 4.29
N LEU A 359 17.14 -24.32 5.10
CA LEU A 359 17.97 -25.44 5.54
C LEU A 359 18.35 -26.36 4.38
N ASN A 360 17.39 -26.72 3.54
CA ASN A 360 17.58 -27.77 2.53
C ASN A 360 18.12 -27.26 1.18
N ALA A 361 18.24 -25.94 1.00
CA ALA A 361 18.79 -25.37 -0.23
C ALA A 361 20.21 -25.90 -0.54
N PRO A 362 20.53 -26.17 -1.81
CA PRO A 362 21.87 -26.64 -2.19
C PRO A 362 22.92 -25.59 -1.82
N PHE A 363 24.13 -26.05 -1.46
CA PHE A 363 25.26 -25.16 -1.18
C PHE A 363 26.16 -25.08 -2.41
N ASP A 364 26.36 -23.86 -2.92
CA ASP A 364 27.27 -23.59 -4.02
C ASP A 364 28.67 -23.28 -3.47
N LEU A 365 29.49 -24.33 -3.39
CA LEU A 365 30.88 -24.22 -2.96
C LEU A 365 31.67 -23.30 -3.88
N TRP A 366 31.42 -23.33 -5.20
CA TRP A 366 32.15 -22.52 -6.16
C TRP A 366 31.86 -21.03 -5.99
N ARG A 367 30.59 -20.65 -5.79
CA ARG A 367 30.20 -19.26 -5.46
C ARG A 367 30.92 -18.77 -4.20
N THR A 368 30.98 -19.60 -3.17
CA THR A 368 31.69 -19.28 -1.91
C THR A 368 33.19 -19.06 -2.14
N MET A 369 33.83 -19.94 -2.91
CA MET A 369 35.26 -19.82 -3.24
C MET A 369 35.55 -18.58 -4.08
N LYS A 370 34.69 -18.27 -5.05
CA LYS A 370 34.78 -17.08 -5.90
C LYS A 370 34.60 -15.80 -5.08
N MET A 371 33.68 -15.79 -4.11
CA MET A 371 33.52 -14.69 -3.15
C MET A 371 34.84 -14.45 -2.41
N PHE A 372 35.43 -15.46 -1.76
CA PHE A 372 36.69 -15.32 -1.02
C PHE A 372 37.84 -14.84 -1.90
N ALA A 373 37.99 -15.39 -3.11
CA ALA A 373 39.00 -14.96 -4.07
C ALA A 373 38.80 -13.48 -4.47
N THR A 374 37.56 -13.04 -4.66
CA THR A 374 37.25 -11.64 -4.99
C THR A 374 37.57 -10.70 -3.83
N MET A 375 37.34 -11.12 -2.57
CA MET A 375 37.73 -10.32 -1.39
C MET A 375 39.24 -10.07 -1.34
N GLU A 376 40.02 -11.13 -1.57
CA GLU A 376 41.49 -11.07 -1.60
C GLU A 376 41.99 -10.14 -2.72
N LEU A 377 41.33 -10.13 -3.88
CA LEU A 377 41.70 -9.27 -5.01
C LEU A 377 41.34 -7.79 -4.78
N VAL A 378 40.19 -7.49 -4.16
CA VAL A 378 39.73 -6.11 -3.94
C VAL A 378 40.48 -5.45 -2.77
N LYS A 379 40.93 -6.22 -1.78
CA LYS A 379 41.71 -5.71 -0.64
C LYS A 379 42.90 -6.61 -0.30
N PRO A 380 43.96 -6.64 -1.12
CA PRO A 380 45.13 -7.51 -0.88
C PRO A 380 45.89 -7.21 0.42
N ALA A 381 45.71 -6.02 1.01
CA ALA A 381 46.29 -5.63 2.31
C ALA A 381 45.38 -5.89 3.53
N GLU A 382 44.08 -6.20 3.33
CA GLU A 382 43.15 -6.57 4.41
C GLU A 382 42.59 -8.01 4.27
N GLY A 383 42.82 -8.68 3.13
CA GLY A 383 42.29 -10.02 2.82
C GLY A 383 42.73 -11.08 3.82
N SER A 384 44.02 -11.10 4.17
CA SER A 384 44.56 -12.00 5.19
C SER A 384 44.09 -11.69 6.62
N GLN A 385 43.52 -10.50 6.88
CA GLN A 385 43.05 -10.11 8.21
C GLN A 385 41.61 -10.52 8.50
N TRP A 386 40.83 -11.03 7.54
CA TRP A 386 39.48 -11.51 7.85
C TRP A 386 39.47 -12.86 8.56
N GLY A 387 40.47 -13.72 8.32
CA GLY A 387 40.72 -14.87 9.19
C GLY A 387 41.03 -14.44 10.63
N GLU A 388 41.78 -13.34 10.81
CA GLU A 388 42.10 -12.76 12.12
C GLU A 388 40.92 -11.98 12.76
N ARG A 389 40.10 -11.26 11.97
CA ARG A 389 38.93 -10.50 12.44
C ARG A 389 37.71 -11.40 12.70
N GLY A 390 37.57 -12.48 11.94
CA GLY A 390 36.63 -13.57 12.26
C GLY A 390 36.99 -14.23 13.60
N ALA A 391 38.28 -14.39 13.90
CA ALA A 391 38.76 -14.81 15.22
C ALA A 391 38.56 -13.74 16.32
N MET A 392 38.59 -12.44 15.99
CA MET A 392 38.24 -11.35 16.93
C MET A 392 36.76 -11.35 17.35
N LEU A 393 35.85 -11.74 16.46
CA LEU A 393 34.41 -11.80 16.76
C LEU A 393 34.04 -12.94 17.73
N PHE A 394 34.85 -14.02 17.80
CA PHE A 394 34.42 -15.26 18.47
C PHE A 394 35.43 -15.89 19.44
N GLY A 395 36.34 -15.11 20.03
CA GLY A 395 36.95 -15.45 21.32
C GLY A 395 38.47 -15.57 21.34
N ASN A 396 39.17 -14.43 21.23
CA ASN A 396 40.60 -14.36 21.49
C ASN A 396 40.89 -13.69 22.86
N PRO A 397 41.42 -14.40 23.88
CA PRO A 397 41.78 -13.82 25.17
C PRO A 397 42.81 -12.68 25.08
N SER A 398 43.71 -12.73 24.09
CA SER A 398 44.72 -11.68 23.87
C SER A 398 44.13 -10.40 23.28
N TYR A 399 42.99 -10.48 22.59
CA TYR A 399 42.26 -9.33 22.06
C TYR A 399 41.47 -8.59 23.15
N LEU A 400 40.88 -9.31 24.12
CA LEU A 400 40.25 -8.70 25.30
C LEU A 400 41.28 -7.98 26.19
N ASP A 401 42.51 -8.48 26.25
CA ASP A 401 43.61 -7.85 26.97
C ASP A 401 44.22 -6.66 26.20
N ALA A 402 44.24 -6.73 24.86
CA ALA A 402 44.59 -5.61 23.99
C ALA A 402 43.56 -4.47 24.03
N LEU A 403 42.26 -4.77 24.08
CA LEU A 403 41.17 -3.80 24.26
C LEU A 403 41.21 -3.12 25.63
N ARG A 404 41.66 -3.84 26.68
CA ARG A 404 41.93 -3.23 28.00
C ARG A 404 43.13 -2.28 27.98
N LYS A 405 44.16 -2.56 27.17
CA LYS A 405 45.34 -1.69 26.98
C LYS A 405 45.05 -0.49 26.06
N GLN A 406 44.19 -0.64 25.05
CA GLN A 406 43.78 0.42 24.12
C GLN A 406 42.86 1.50 24.72
N ARG A 407 42.35 1.32 25.94
CA ARG A 407 41.61 2.37 26.67
C ARG A 407 42.48 3.55 27.11
N LYS A 408 43.80 3.51 26.88
CA LYS A 408 44.76 4.59 27.22
C LYS A 408 45.55 5.00 25.96
N GLY A 409 44.98 5.89 25.15
CA GLY A 409 45.73 6.48 24.03
C GLY A 409 44.80 6.97 22.94
N GLY A 410 44.31 8.20 23.08
CA GLY A 410 43.44 8.84 22.11
C GLY A 410 44.21 9.36 20.90
N GLU A 411 44.52 8.47 19.94
CA GLU A 411 45.01 8.87 18.62
C GLU A 411 44.45 7.93 17.55
N LEU A 412 43.18 8.12 17.18
CA LEU A 412 42.59 7.39 16.04
C LEU A 412 41.48 8.18 15.33
N TYR A 413 41.53 9.52 15.41
CA TYR A 413 40.60 10.38 14.69
C TYR A 413 41.15 10.85 13.32
N GLU A 414 42.47 10.87 13.11
CA GLU A 414 43.06 11.35 11.85
C GLU A 414 43.27 10.27 10.78
N ALA A 415 43.44 9.00 11.15
CA ALA A 415 43.70 7.92 10.19
C ALA A 415 42.50 7.59 9.26
N ARG A 416 41.28 8.05 9.61
CA ARG A 416 40.06 7.77 8.83
C ARG A 416 39.85 8.70 7.62
N ARG A 417 40.73 9.68 7.37
CA ARG A 417 40.53 10.71 6.34
C ARG A 417 41.16 10.43 4.97
N GLN A 418 41.92 9.35 4.80
CA GLN A 418 42.45 9.02 3.48
C GLN A 418 41.43 8.21 2.66
N ARG A 419 40.90 8.87 1.63
CA ARG A 419 39.96 8.35 0.64
C ARG A 419 40.54 7.11 -0.06
N VAL A 420 40.00 5.94 0.24
CA VAL A 420 40.16 4.75 -0.61
C VAL A 420 39.22 4.94 -1.80
N LYS A 421 39.77 5.21 -2.99
CA LYS A 421 39.04 4.96 -4.24
C LYS A 421 38.87 3.44 -4.32
N MET A 422 37.64 2.96 -4.15
CA MET A 422 37.26 1.60 -4.51
C MET A 422 37.44 1.49 -6.03
N ILE A 423 38.45 0.75 -6.48
CA ILE A 423 38.54 0.32 -7.88
C ILE A 423 37.93 -1.07 -7.90
N ILE A 424 36.69 -1.16 -8.36
CA ILE A 424 35.99 -2.42 -8.58
C ILE A 424 36.54 -2.99 -9.89
N PRO A 425 37.17 -4.18 -9.90
CA PRO A 425 37.61 -4.80 -11.14
C PRO A 425 36.40 -5.13 -12.01
N THR A 426 36.51 -4.91 -13.32
CA THR A 426 35.41 -5.19 -14.26
C THR A 426 35.24 -6.70 -14.46
N ASP A 427 34.05 -7.15 -14.89
CA ASP A 427 33.78 -8.55 -15.24
C ASP A 427 34.80 -9.13 -16.23
N GLU A 428 35.35 -8.27 -17.10
CA GLU A 428 36.38 -8.62 -18.08
C GLU A 428 37.74 -8.90 -17.41
N GLN A 429 38.08 -8.17 -16.34
CA GLN A 429 39.27 -8.40 -15.53
C GLN A 429 39.14 -9.65 -14.65
N LEU A 430 37.94 -9.96 -14.16
CA LEU A 430 37.66 -11.18 -13.42
C LEU A 430 37.66 -12.43 -14.32
N ARG A 431 37.19 -12.31 -15.56
CA ARG A 431 37.23 -13.39 -16.57
C ARG A 431 38.63 -13.63 -17.17
N ALA A 432 39.52 -12.65 -17.07
CA ALA A 432 40.91 -12.78 -17.53
C ALA A 432 41.79 -13.61 -16.56
N LEU A 433 41.34 -13.83 -15.33
CA LEU A 433 41.95 -14.79 -14.41
C LEU A 433 41.58 -16.20 -14.87
N GLY A 434 42.54 -16.91 -15.45
CA GLY A 434 42.33 -18.31 -15.86
C GLY A 434 42.08 -19.21 -14.65
N ASP A 435 41.31 -20.29 -14.85
CA ASP A 435 40.95 -21.25 -13.79
C ASP A 435 42.15 -21.77 -12.99
N ALA A 436 43.33 -21.85 -13.61
CA ALA A 436 44.58 -22.26 -12.96
C ALA A 436 45.10 -21.23 -11.95
N GLU A 437 44.95 -19.94 -12.24
CA GLU A 437 45.40 -18.86 -11.34
C GLU A 437 44.42 -18.69 -10.17
N ILE A 438 43.12 -18.86 -10.42
CA ILE A 438 42.10 -18.94 -9.37
C ILE A 438 42.38 -20.14 -8.46
N LYS A 439 42.66 -21.32 -9.03
CA LYS A 439 42.96 -22.53 -8.29
C LYS A 439 44.23 -22.42 -7.44
N GLN A 440 45.31 -21.84 -7.98
CA GLN A 440 46.56 -21.62 -7.23
C GLN A 440 46.36 -20.68 -6.03
N ARG A 441 45.55 -19.63 -6.19
CA ARG A 441 45.24 -18.68 -5.11
C ARG A 441 44.35 -19.30 -4.05
N ILE A 442 43.40 -20.14 -4.46
CA ILE A 442 42.59 -21.00 -3.56
C ILE A 442 43.49 -21.95 -2.75
N GLU A 443 44.43 -22.64 -3.39
CA GLU A 443 45.36 -23.55 -2.72
C GLU A 443 46.25 -22.80 -1.71
N THR A 444 46.66 -21.58 -2.04
CA THR A 444 47.44 -20.71 -1.15
C THR A 444 46.62 -20.29 0.09
N PHE A 445 45.35 -19.94 -0.11
CA PHE A 445 44.41 -19.61 0.97
C PHE A 445 44.15 -20.83 1.88
N LEU A 446 43.94 -22.01 1.31
CA LEU A 446 43.74 -23.26 2.05
C LEU A 446 44.98 -23.66 2.86
N GLN A 447 46.19 -23.47 2.31
CA GLN A 447 47.44 -23.69 3.05
C GLN A 447 47.63 -22.71 4.22
N ALA A 448 47.22 -21.45 4.05
CA ALA A 448 47.25 -20.45 5.12
C ALA A 448 46.23 -20.78 6.22
N ALA A 449 45.02 -21.20 5.85
CA ALA A 449 43.97 -21.60 6.79
C ALA A 449 44.32 -22.90 7.55
N GLY A 450 44.96 -23.87 6.89
CA GLY A 450 45.43 -25.11 7.51
C GLY A 450 46.50 -24.89 8.59
N LYS A 451 47.35 -23.87 8.45
CA LYS A 451 48.33 -23.47 9.49
C LYS A 451 47.65 -22.89 10.75
N ILE A 452 46.49 -22.27 10.62
CA ILE A 452 45.73 -21.67 11.72
C ILE A 452 45.02 -22.77 12.56
N ALA A 453 44.55 -23.84 11.93
CA ALA A 453 43.90 -24.96 12.60
C ALA A 453 44.83 -25.79 13.51
N GLY A 454 46.15 -25.78 13.25
CA GLY A 454 47.15 -26.46 14.09
C GLY A 454 47.45 -25.76 15.43
N GLY A 455 46.96 -24.53 15.62
CA GLY A 455 47.25 -23.66 16.77
C GLY A 455 46.16 -23.66 17.86
N GLY A 456 45.74 -24.82 18.36
CA GLY A 456 45.21 -24.98 19.73
C GLY A 456 43.98 -24.16 20.18
N GLY A 457 43.11 -23.68 19.29
CA GLY A 457 41.87 -22.98 19.67
C GLY A 457 40.64 -23.88 19.56
N TRP A 458 40.15 -24.42 20.69
CA TRP A 458 38.98 -25.32 20.76
C TRP A 458 37.69 -24.78 20.07
N ALA A 459 37.55 -23.47 19.91
CA ALA A 459 36.41 -22.84 19.22
C ALA A 459 36.54 -22.80 17.68
N ALA A 460 37.77 -22.74 17.14
CA ALA A 460 38.01 -22.73 15.69
C ALA A 460 37.82 -24.11 15.07
N SER A 461 38.17 -25.19 15.80
CA SER A 461 37.91 -26.57 15.39
C SER A 461 36.42 -26.94 15.39
N PHE A 462 35.59 -26.27 16.20
CA PHE A 462 34.17 -26.58 16.33
C PHE A 462 33.28 -25.86 15.29
N LEU A 463 33.64 -24.63 14.90
CA LEU A 463 32.87 -23.83 13.93
C LEU A 463 33.32 -24.00 12.47
N TYR A 464 34.61 -24.21 12.22
CA TYR A 464 35.16 -24.32 10.87
C TYR A 464 35.78 -25.68 10.55
N GLY A 465 36.03 -26.53 11.55
CA GLY A 465 36.47 -27.92 11.33
C GLY A 465 35.56 -28.68 10.36
N PRO A 466 34.21 -28.65 10.53
CA PRO A 466 33.30 -29.34 9.63
C PRO A 466 33.23 -28.75 8.21
N VAL A 467 33.36 -27.41 8.07
CA VAL A 467 33.41 -26.74 6.75
C VAL A 467 34.68 -27.12 6.01
N PHE A 468 35.81 -27.13 6.72
CA PHE A 468 37.11 -27.50 6.17
C PHE A 468 37.19 -28.99 5.83
N GLN A 469 36.53 -29.83 6.63
CA GLN A 469 36.44 -31.27 6.40
C GLN A 469 35.52 -31.60 5.21
N ALA A 470 34.39 -30.90 5.07
CA ALA A 470 33.52 -31.01 3.88
C ALA A 470 34.20 -30.50 2.59
N LEU A 471 35.07 -29.49 2.71
CA LEU A 471 35.95 -29.01 1.63
C LEU A 471 37.00 -30.05 1.21
N LEU A 472 37.52 -30.83 2.17
CA LEU A 472 38.51 -31.89 1.92
C LEU A 472 37.88 -33.19 1.41
N GLU A 473 36.63 -33.48 1.78
CA GLU A 473 35.90 -34.68 1.35
C GLU A 473 35.24 -34.52 -0.04
N GLY A 474 35.18 -33.29 -0.57
CA GLY A 474 34.59 -32.95 -1.88
C GLY A 474 35.59 -32.64 -3.01
N ILE A 475 36.90 -32.68 -2.75
CA ILE A 475 37.99 -32.66 -3.75
C ILE A 475 38.39 -34.11 -4.03
#